data_AF-A0A6M3ZUX7-F1
#
_entry.id   AF-A0A6M3ZUX7-F1
#
_cell.length_a   1.000
_cell.length_b   1.000
_cell.length_c   1.000
_cell.angle_alpha   90.00
_cell.angle_beta   90.00
_cell.angle_gamma   90.00
#
_symmetry.space_group_name_H-M   'P 1'
#
loop_
_entity.id
_entity.type
_entity.pdbx_description
1 polymer ?
#
loop_
_entity_poly.entity_id
_entity_poly.type
_entity_poly.pdbx_seq_one_letter_code
_entity_poly.pdbx_strand_id
1 'polypeptide(L)' 'MHTAGMTAMAAPIMRPGYPAIGVINIAAPLMRLDLRLMESLGADHLTAAKELANNSSSSPIFNRAVLK' A
#
# COMPACT_ATOMS: atom_id res chain seq x y z
N MET A 1 -9.49 -13.29 3.32
CA MET A 1 -9.89 -13.80 4.65
C MET A 1 -8.88 -13.26 5.66
N HIS A 2 -9.33 -12.54 6.69
CA HIS A 2 -8.47 -12.05 7.76
C HIS A 2 -8.77 -12.81 9.05
N THR A 3 -7.74 -13.11 9.83
CA THR A 3 -7.88 -13.81 11.12
C THR A 3 -8.50 -12.88 12.16
N ALA A 4 -9.42 -13.38 12.98
CA ALA A 4 -9.98 -12.60 14.10
C ALA A 4 -8.86 -12.08 15.01
N GLY A 5 -8.96 -10.81 15.42
CA GLY A 5 -7.92 -10.14 16.22
C GLY A 5 -6.72 -9.61 15.41
N MET A 6 -6.71 -9.78 14.09
CA MET A 6 -5.77 -9.09 13.19
C MET A 6 -6.40 -7.81 12.63
N THR A 7 -5.55 -6.84 12.37
CA THR A 7 -5.91 -5.59 11.70
C THR A 7 -4.85 -5.25 10.66
N ALA A 8 -5.23 -4.44 9.68
CA ALA A 8 -4.38 -4.08 8.57
C ALA A 8 -4.72 -2.69 8.02
N MET A 9 -3.73 -1.99 7.49
CA MET A 9 -3.89 -0.76 6.71
C MET A 9 -3.13 -0.91 5.39
N ALA A 10 -3.63 -0.29 4.33
CA ALA A 10 -3.05 -0.37 3.01
C ALA A 10 -2.90 0.99 2.33
N ALA A 11 -1.84 1.16 1.54
CA ALA A 11 -1.62 2.33 0.71
C ALA A 11 -1.53 1.92 -0.77
N PRO A 12 -2.23 2.62 -1.69
CA PRO A 12 -2.23 2.28 -3.11
C PRO A 12 -0.93 2.72 -3.79
N ILE A 13 -0.36 1.82 -4.59
CA ILE A 13 0.73 2.13 -5.51
C ILE A 13 0.07 2.67 -6.78
N MET A 14 0.05 4.00 -6.93
CA MET A 14 -0.68 4.66 -8.00
C MET A 14 0.07 5.89 -8.50
N ARG A 15 0.33 5.95 -9.81
CA ARG A 15 0.86 7.14 -10.47
C ARG A 15 -0.29 8.13 -10.75
N PRO A 16 -0.04 9.44 -10.72
CA PRO A 16 -1.08 10.42 -11.08
C PRO A 16 -1.67 10.15 -12.46
N GLY A 17 -3.00 10.06 -12.55
CA GLY A 17 -3.72 9.82 -13.81
C GLY A 17 -3.74 8.36 -14.30
N TYR A 18 -3.19 7.41 -13.54
CA TYR A 18 -3.25 5.98 -13.83
C TYR A 18 -4.06 5.23 -12.76
N PRO A 19 -4.64 4.07 -13.08
CA PRO A 19 -5.23 3.21 -12.05
C PRO A 19 -4.16 2.72 -11.08
N ALA A 20 -4.58 2.35 -9.86
CA ALA A 20 -3.70 1.68 -8.92
C ALA A 20 -3.21 0.35 -9.51
N ILE A 21 -1.90 0.13 -9.45
CA ILE A 21 -1.23 -1.07 -9.98
C ILE A 21 -0.92 -2.11 -8.90
N GLY A 22 -1.22 -1.79 -7.65
CA GLY A 22 -1.01 -2.63 -6.49
C GLY A 22 -1.22 -1.87 -5.19
N VAL A 23 -0.99 -2.54 -4.06
CA VAL A 23 -1.06 -1.97 -2.71
C VAL A 23 0.11 -2.44 -1.87
N ILE A 24 0.59 -1.60 -0.96
CA ILE A 24 1.45 -2.00 0.15
C ILE A 24 0.54 -2.17 1.38
N ASN A 25 0.75 -3.23 2.16
CA ASN A 25 -0.09 -3.56 3.32
C ASN A 25 0.76 -3.74 4.57
N ILE A 26 0.32 -3.16 5.68
CA ILE A 26 0.88 -3.41 7.02
C ILE A 26 -0.20 -4.14 7.81
N ALA A 27 0.10 -5.35 8.26
CA ALA A 27 -0.83 -6.18 9.02
C ALA A 27 -0.18 -6.68 10.32
N ALA A 28 -0.93 -6.62 11.42
CA ALA A 28 -0.47 -7.13 12.72
C ALA A 28 -1.67 -7.48 13.62
N PRO A 29 -1.44 -8.13 14.78
CA PRO A 29 -2.45 -8.24 15.82
C PRO A 29 -2.94 -6.86 16.27
N LEU A 30 -4.22 -6.74 16.64
CA LEU A 30 -4.86 -5.47 17.03
C LEU A 30 -4.08 -4.72 18.13
N MET A 31 -3.52 -5.44 19.10
CA MET A 31 -2.71 -4.85 20.19
C MET A 31 -1.37 -4.24 19.72
N ARG A 32 -0.91 -4.59 18.51
CA ARG A 32 0.35 -4.12 17.92
C ARG A 32 0.17 -3.10 16.80
N LEU A 33 -1.04 -3.02 16.22
CA LEU A 33 -1.39 -2.09 15.15
C LEU A 33 -2.76 -1.48 15.44
N ASP A 34 -2.84 -0.74 16.54
CA ASP A 34 -4.06 -0.01 16.88
C ASP A 34 -4.29 1.18 15.94
N LEU A 35 -5.47 1.82 16.06
CA LEU A 35 -5.83 2.95 15.21
C LEU A 35 -4.83 4.11 15.34
N ARG A 36 -4.35 4.39 16.56
CA ARG A 36 -3.40 5.48 16.82
C ARG A 36 -2.08 5.24 16.10
N LEU A 37 -1.57 4.01 16.12
CA LEU A 37 -0.36 3.65 15.39
C LEU A 37 -0.60 3.74 13.88
N MET A 38 -1.73 3.24 13.38
CA MET A 38 -2.09 3.36 11.96
C MET A 38 -2.11 4.83 11.50
N GLU A 39 -2.72 5.72 12.28
CA GLU A 39 -2.75 7.16 12.01
C GLU A 39 -1.34 7.75 11.99
N SER A 40 -0.48 7.36 12.95
CA SER A 40 0.91 7.83 13.00
C SER A 40 1.76 7.34 11.82
N LEU A 41 1.45 6.16 11.26
CA LEU A 41 2.13 5.58 10.10
C LEU A 41 1.56 6.06 8.76
N GLY A 42 0.41 6.73 8.75
CA GLY A 42 -0.35 7.01 7.53
C GLY A 42 0.44 7.81 6.49
N ALA A 43 1.12 8.88 6.91
CA ALA A 43 1.90 9.72 6.01
C ALA A 43 3.11 8.97 5.40
N ASP A 44 3.84 8.21 6.22
CA ASP A 44 4.98 7.44 5.78
C ASP A 44 4.56 6.29 4.85
N HIS A 45 3.43 5.65 5.15
CA HIS A 45 2.89 4.57 4.33
C HIS A 45 2.47 5.08 2.93
N LEU A 46 1.85 6.26 2.86
CA LEU A 46 1.54 6.92 1.58
C LEU A 46 2.80 7.35 0.83
N THR A 47 3.82 7.83 1.54
CA THR A 47 5.10 8.24 0.95
C THR A 47 5.83 7.03 0.33
N ALA A 48 5.92 5.92 1.06
CA ALA A 48 6.48 4.67 0.55
C ALA A 48 5.74 4.15 -0.69
N ALA A 49 4.39 4.23 -0.69
CA ALA A 49 3.60 3.83 -1.85
C ALA A 49 3.86 4.73 -3.07
N LYS A 50 4.05 6.04 -2.86
CA LYS A 50 4.41 7.01 -3.90
C LYS A 50 5.80 6.77 -4.48
N GLU A 51 6.79 6.48 -3.63
CA GLU A 51 8.14 6.12 -4.07
C GLU A 51 8.11 4.87 -4.95
N LEU A 52 7.37 3.84 -4.54
CA LEU A 52 7.20 2.63 -5.33
C LEU A 52 6.47 2.92 -6.66
N ALA A 53 5.46 3.78 -6.64
CA ALA A 53 4.75 4.19 -7.85
C ALA A 53 5.69 4.90 -8.84
N ASN A 54 6.58 5.77 -8.37
CA ASN A 54 7.56 6.46 -9.21
C ASN A 54 8.58 5.51 -9.84
N ASN A 55 8.98 4.46 -9.13
CA ASN A 55 9.95 3.48 -9.61
C ASN A 55 9.31 2.34 -10.43
N SER A 56 7.99 2.19 -10.39
CA SER A 56 7.28 1.06 -10.99
C SER A 56 7.46 0.94 -12.51
N SER A 57 7.70 2.04 -13.24
CA SER A 57 7.89 2.03 -14.71
C SER A 57 9.12 1.23 -15.15
N SER A 58 10.12 1.09 -14.27
CA SER A 58 11.33 0.32 -14.53
C SER A 58 11.11 -1.19 -14.42
N SER A 59 9.95 -1.63 -13.91
CA SER A 59 9.61 -3.04 -13.76
C SER A 59 8.66 -3.51 -14.86
N PRO A 60 9.07 -4.49 -15.69
CA PRO A 60 8.18 -5.10 -16.68
C PRO A 60 6.91 -5.74 -16.07
N ILE A 61 6.97 -6.15 -14.80
CA ILE A 61 5.82 -6.73 -14.08
C ILE A 61 4.70 -5.70 -13.92
N PHE A 62 5.05 -4.47 -13.51
CA PHE A 62 4.07 -3.40 -13.32
C PHE A 62 3.56 -2.83 -14.64
N ASN A 63 4.35 -2.89 -15.71
CA ASN A 63 3.93 -2.44 -17.03
C ASN A 63 2.97 -3.43 -17.72
N ARG A 64 2.96 -4.71 -17.31
CA ARG A 64 2.04 -5.73 -17.85
C ARG A 64 0.63 -5.65 -17.26
N ALA A 65 0.51 -5.12 -16.04
CA ALA A 65 -0.76 -4.92 -15.35
C ALA A 65 -1.54 -3.68 -15.86
N VAL A 66 -0.92 -2.83 -16.69
CA VAL A 66 -1.56 -1.68 -17.33
C VAL A 66 -2.06 -2.09 -18.71
N LEU A 67 -3.04 -3.00 -18.77
CA LEU A 67 -3.91 -3.10 -19.93
C LEU A 67 -5.02 -2.07 -19.75
N LYS A 68 -5.14 -1.17 -20.73
CA LYS A 68 -6.21 -0.16 -20.80
C LYS A 68 -7.59 -0.81 -20.86
#